data_AF-A0A3P0X6S4-F1
#
_entry.id   AF-A0A3P0X6S4-F1
#
_cell.length_a   1.000
_cell.length_b   1.000
_cell.length_c   1.000
_cell.angle_alpha   90.00
_cell.angle_beta   90.00
_cell.angle_gamma   90.00
#
_symmetry.space_group_name_H-M   'P 1'
#
loop_
_entity.id
_entity.type
_entity.pdbx_description
1 polymer ?
#
loop_
_entity_poly.entity_id
_entity_poly.type
_entity_poly.pdbx_seq_one_letter_code
_entity_poly.pdbx_strand_id
1 'polypeptide(L)' 'MSLFTEKRVADTLIECAEVTGKTVHRLRLATSDSGGQELHLEFTDGTAFSLTVEPSTVLKAALIRQSEGREIALRTYAD' A
#
# COMPACT_ATOMS: atom_id res chain seq x y z
N MET A 1 -20.71 18.02 -8.77
CA MET A 1 -19.90 18.04 -7.52
C MET A 1 -19.38 16.63 -7.30
N SER A 2 -18.07 16.42 -7.49
CA SER A 2 -17.43 15.11 -7.35
C SER A 2 -17.10 14.88 -5.88
N LEU A 3 -17.60 13.79 -5.29
CA LEU A 3 -17.47 13.43 -3.87
C LEU A 3 -16.47 12.29 -3.67
N PHE A 4 -15.39 12.32 -4.43
CA PHE A 4 -14.23 11.47 -4.19
C PHE A 4 -13.05 12.40 -3.96
N THR A 5 -12.83 12.74 -2.70
CA THR A 5 -11.52 13.23 -2.27
C THR A 5 -10.59 12.04 -2.40
N GLU A 6 -9.85 11.95 -3.50
CA GLU A 6 -8.61 11.21 -3.55
C GLU A 6 -7.71 11.81 -2.48
N LYS A 7 -7.77 11.23 -1.28
CA LYS A 7 -6.79 11.49 -0.24
C LYS A 7 -5.51 10.88 -0.77
N ARG A 8 -4.71 11.67 -1.50
CA ARG A 8 -3.30 11.35 -1.73
C ARG A 8 -2.77 10.91 -0.38
N VAL A 9 -2.36 9.64 -0.29
CA VAL A 9 -1.61 9.15 0.85
C VAL A 9 -0.48 10.16 0.99
N ALA A 10 -0.44 10.87 2.13
CA ALA A 10 0.63 11.82 2.40
C ALA A 10 1.95 11.11 2.07
N ASP A 11 2.88 11.77 1.37
CA ASP A 11 4.20 11.22 1.04
C ASP A 11 4.87 10.77 2.34
N THR A 12 4.63 9.52 2.73
CA THR A 12 5.02 8.98 4.01
C THR A 12 6.40 8.41 3.76
N LEU A 13 7.40 9.27 3.95
CA LEU A 13 8.80 8.88 3.89
C LEU A 13 9.09 7.98 5.09
N ILE A 14 9.58 6.77 4.82
CA ILE A 14 10.15 5.90 5.86
C ILE A 14 11.66 6.04 5.75
N GLU A 15 12.27 6.63 6.76
CA GLU A 15 13.73 6.72 6.88
C GLU A 15 14.25 5.53 7.70
N CYS A 16 15.08 4.69 7.06
CA CYS A 16 15.74 3.55 7.70
C CYS A 16 17.19 3.94 8.02
N ALA A 17 17.41 4.62 9.14
CA ALA A 17 18.73 5.11 9.51
C ALA A 17 19.78 3.98 9.65
N GLU A 18 19.34 2.78 10.05
CA GLU A 18 20.15 1.58 10.27
C GLU A 18 20.80 1.00 9.01
N VAL A 19 20.32 1.36 7.81
CA VAL A 19 20.95 0.95 6.55
C VAL A 19 21.94 1.99 6.02
N THR A 20 22.01 3.17 6.63
CA THR A 20 22.87 4.28 6.16
C THR A 20 24.34 3.89 6.22
N GLY A 21 25.07 4.12 5.12
CA GLY A 21 26.49 3.84 5.02
C GLY A 21 26.84 2.35 4.88
N LYS A 22 25.86 1.45 4.84
CA LYS A 22 26.11 0.03 4.60
C LYS A 22 26.44 -0.23 3.13
N THR A 23 27.31 -1.20 2.89
CA THR A 23 27.65 -1.66 1.54
C THR A 23 26.77 -2.85 1.18
N VAL A 24 26.08 -2.76 0.05
CA VAL A 24 25.23 -3.84 -0.48
C VAL A 24 26.10 -4.96 -1.03
N HIS A 25 25.91 -6.17 -0.51
CA HIS A 25 26.48 -7.41 -1.05
C HIS A 25 25.59 -7.98 -2.16
N ARG A 26 24.26 -7.98 -1.96
CA ARG A 26 23.30 -8.52 -2.91
C ARG A 26 21.99 -7.75 -2.87
N LEU A 27 21.37 -7.56 -4.04
CA LEU A 27 20.03 -6.99 -4.20
C LEU A 27 19.15 -7.98 -4.98
N ARG A 28 17.93 -8.21 -4.49
CA ARG A 28 16.90 -8.98 -5.19
C ARG A 28 15.60 -8.18 -5.25
N LEU A 29 14.93 -8.29 -6.38
CA LEU A 29 13.56 -7.82 -6.59
C LEU A 29 12.68 -9.03 -6.90
N ALA A 30 11.57 -9.15 -6.19
CA ALA A 30 10.57 -10.18 -6.41
C ALA A 30 9.18 -9.55 -6.54
N THR A 31 8.28 -10.28 -7.18
CA THR A 31 6.85 -9.94 -7.20
C THR A 31 6.17 -10.88 -6.21
N SER A 32 5.36 -10.34 -5.29
CA SER A 32 4.56 -11.15 -4.37
C SER A 32 3.33 -11.71 -5.07
N ASP A 33 2.74 -12.76 -4.48
CA ASP A 33 1.48 -13.36 -4.99
C ASP A 33 0.31 -12.37 -4.97
N SER A 34 0.37 -11.33 -4.13
CA SER A 34 -0.58 -10.22 -4.05
C SER A 34 -0.38 -9.16 -5.15
N GLY A 35 0.62 -9.33 -6.03
CA GLY A 35 0.99 -8.35 -7.06
C GLY A 35 1.80 -7.17 -6.51
N GLY A 36 2.24 -7.25 -5.25
CA GLY A 36 3.18 -6.32 -4.63
C GLY A 36 4.61 -6.52 -5.13
N GLN A 37 5.45 -5.52 -4.90
CA GLN A 37 6.88 -5.59 -5.17
C GLN A 37 7.64 -5.76 -3.87
N GLU A 38 8.52 -6.75 -3.83
CA GLU A 38 9.42 -7.00 -2.71
C GLU A 38 10.86 -6.68 -3.12
N LEU A 39 11.55 -5.90 -2.28
CA LEU A 39 12.97 -5.60 -2.36
C LEU A 39 13.67 -6.29 -1.19
N HIS A 40 14.76 -7.00 -1.49
CA HIS A 40 15.62 -7.60 -0.48
C HIS A 40 17.08 -7.18 -0.71
N LEU A 41 17.73 -6.69 0.34
CA LEU A 41 19.13 -6.27 0.37
C LEU A 41 19.88 -7.13 1.38
N GLU A 42 20.99 -7.73 0.98
CA GLU A 42 21.98 -8.34 1.88
C GLU A 42 23.19 -7.39 1.92
N PHE A 43 23.68 -7.08 3.11
CA PHE A 43 24.83 -6.20 3.32
C PHE A 43 26.10 -7.00 3.60
N THR A 44 27.26 -6.40 3.34
CA THR A 44 28.57 -7.05 3.56
C THR A 44 28.90 -7.30 5.04
N ASP A 45 28.19 -6.62 5.95
CA ASP A 45 28.31 -6.83 7.41
C ASP A 45 27.50 -8.05 7.91
N GLY A 46 26.84 -8.78 7.00
CA GLY A 46 26.03 -9.96 7.31
C GLY A 46 24.58 -9.65 7.68
N THR A 47 24.18 -8.37 7.74
CA THR A 47 22.78 -7.98 7.96
C THR A 47 21.99 -7.93 6.66
N ALA A 48 20.66 -7.92 6.75
CA ALA A 48 19.78 -7.82 5.59
C ALA A 48 18.62 -6.85 5.85
N PHE A 49 18.08 -6.27 4.79
CA PHE A 49 16.91 -5.40 4.79
C PHE A 49 15.89 -5.90 3.76
N SER A 50 14.62 -5.90 4.12
CA SER A 50 13.52 -6.27 3.21
C SER A 50 12.41 -5.22 3.27
N LEU A 51 11.90 -4.84 2.11
CA LEU A 51 10.77 -3.94 1.95
C LEU A 51 9.77 -4.56 0.99
N THR A 52 8.50 -4.61 1.40
CA THR A 52 7.40 -4.99 0.53
C THR A 52 6.47 -3.81 0.34
N VAL A 53 6.17 -3.49 -0.92
CA VAL A 53 5.16 -2.51 -1.30
C VAL A 53 4.00 -3.28 -1.90
N GLU A 54 2.93 -3.42 -1.14
CA GLU A 54 1.71 -4.06 -1.61
C GLU A 54 0.71 -3.01 -2.12
N PRO A 55 0.11 -3.21 -3.31
CA PRO A 55 -1.05 -2.42 -3.72
C PRO A 55 -2.20 -2.70 -2.74
N SER A 56 -2.68 -1.69 -2.02
CA SER A 56 -3.89 -1.87 -1.22
C SER A 56 -5.12 -1.93 -2.13
N THR A 57 -5.70 -3.12 -2.27
CA THR A 57 -7.04 -3.25 -2.83
C THR A 57 -8.05 -2.90 -1.74
N VAL A 58 -8.36 -1.62 -1.62
CA VAL A 58 -9.44 -1.16 -0.73
C VAL A 58 -10.78 -1.58 -1.33
N LEU A 59 -11.44 -2.55 -0.69
CA LEU A 59 -12.79 -2.99 -1.08
C LEU A 59 -13.82 -2.05 -0.45
N LYS A 60 -14.58 -1.35 -1.29
CA LYS A 60 -15.70 -0.52 -0.86
C LYS A 60 -17.00 -1.13 -1.36
N ALA A 61 -17.96 -1.30 -0.46
CA ALA A 61 -19.31 -1.73 -0.77
C ALA A 61 -20.33 -0.83 -0.07
N ALA A 62 -21.52 -0.70 -0.64
CA ALA A 62 -22.62 0.00 -0.01
C ALA A 62 -23.94 -0.72 -0.24
N LEU A 63 -24.77 -0.82 0.80
CA LEU A 63 -26.16 -1.22 0.69
C LEU A 63 -26.97 0.01 0.30
N ILE A 64 -27.61 -0.01 -0.86
CA ILE A 64 -28.41 1.09 -1.38
C ILE A 64 -29.91 0.73 -1.44
N ARG A 65 -30.77 1.73 -1.25
CA ARG A 65 -32.21 1.65 -1.50
C ARG A 65 -32.60 2.71 -2.53
N GLN A 66 -33.37 2.30 -3.53
CA GLN A 66 -34.01 3.24 -4.46
C GLN A 66 -35.36 3.70 -3.89
N SER A 67 -35.56 5.01 -3.82
CA SER A 67 -36.82 5.65 -3.40
C SER A 67 -37.03 6.93 -4.18
N GLU A 68 -38.20 7.11 -4.77
CA GLU A 68 -38.58 8.31 -5.55
C GLU A 68 -37.56 8.70 -6.63
N GLY A 69 -37.00 7.69 -7.32
CA GLY A 69 -36.02 7.92 -8.38
C GLY A 69 -34.63 8.36 -7.88
N ARG A 70 -34.36 8.28 -6.57
CA ARG A 70 -33.05 8.56 -5.99
C ARG A 70 -32.49 7.34 -5.26
N GLU A 71 -31.18 7.16 -5.36
CA GLU A 71 -30.44 6.16 -4.60
C GLU A 71 -30.00 6.74 -3.26
N ILE A 72 -30.30 6.03 -2.18
CA ILE A 72 -29.91 6.38 -0.82
C ILE A 72 -29.03 5.26 -0.29
N ALA A 73 -27.78 5.57 0.06
CA ALA A 73 -26.90 4.63 0.76
C ALA A 73 -27.43 4.43 2.19
N LEU A 74 -27.88 3.21 2.48
CA LEU A 74 -28.35 2.81 3.80
C LEU A 74 -27.18 2.43 4.72
N ARG A 75 -26.13 1.86 4.15
CA ARG A 75 -24.95 1.45 4.88
C ARG A 75 -23.75 1.38 3.95
N THR A 76 -22.60 1.84 4.42
CA THR A 76 -21.33 1.73 3.71
C THR A 76 -20.43 0.76 4.46
N TYR A 77 -19.72 -0.07 3.72
CA TYR A 77 -18.75 -1.03 4.18
C TYR A 77 -17.43 -0.72 3.48
N ALA A 78 -16.38 -0.52 4.26
CA ALA A 78 -15.02 -0.33 3.76
C ALA A 78 -14.10 -1.09 4.69
N ASP A 79 -13.12 -1.79 4.13
CA ASP A 79 -11.94 -2.27 4.84
C ASP A 79 -10.81 -1.25 4.70
#